data_AF-A0A832X7U0-F1
#
_entry.id   AF-A0A832X7U0-F1
#
_cell.length_a   1.000
_cell.length_b   1.000
_cell.length_c   1.000
_cell.angle_alpha   90.00
_cell.angle_beta   90.00
_cell.angle_gamma   90.00
#
_symmetry.space_group_name_H-M   'P 1'
#
loop_
_entity.id
_entity.type
_entity.pdbx_description
1 polymer ?
#
loop_
_entity_poly.entity_id
_entity_poly.type
_entity_poly.pdbx_seq_one_letter_code
_entity_poly.pdbx_strand_id
1 'polypeptide(L)'
;WDMRTLLGIATFLGIIGVFSSFGILYIGTVVLKLDPLVLQSFIYLKLSVAGHLTVFVARTKGPFWSVKPAKALLFAVIITQLIATIITVYGILLPAMGWGLALLVWGYAFALFVVTDFAKVRLYRLLDHSGMKFKR
;
A
#
# COMPACT_ATOMS: atom_id res chain seq x y z
N TRP A 1 20.34 11.69 -11.88
CA TRP A 1 19.37 10.81 -11.20
C TRP A 1 20.19 9.81 -10.38
N ASP A 2 19.96 9.69 -9.06
CA ASP A 2 20.74 8.77 -8.21
C ASP A 2 20.07 7.39 -8.17
N MET A 3 20.55 6.49 -9.02
CA MET A 3 20.00 5.14 -9.18
C MET A 3 20.27 4.21 -8.02
N ARG A 4 21.32 4.45 -7.23
CA ARG A 4 21.57 3.64 -6.05
C ARG A 4 20.47 3.89 -5.01
N THR A 5 20.19 5.16 -4.74
CA THR A 5 19.14 5.54 -3.79
C THR A 5 17.75 5.14 -4.30
N LEU A 6 17.46 5.36 -5.58
CA LEU A 6 16.16 5.02 -6.15
C LEU A 6 15.87 3.51 -6.11
N LEU A 7 16.83 2.68 -6.54
CA LEU A 7 16.68 1.23 -6.47
C LEU A 7 16.59 0.75 -5.02
N GLY A 8 17.39 1.30 -4.10
CA GLY A 8 17.32 0.95 -2.69
C GLY A 8 15.94 1.20 -2.07
N ILE A 9 15.33 2.34 -2.36
CA ILE A 9 13.98 2.68 -1.90
C ILE A 9 12.92 1.79 -2.57
N ALA A 10 13.03 1.57 -3.89
CA ALA A 10 12.09 0.71 -4.61
C ALA A 10 12.10 -0.73 -4.09
N THR A 11 13.29 -1.31 -3.86
CA THR A 11 13.44 -2.64 -3.26
C THR A 11 12.85 -2.68 -1.86
N PHE A 12 13.11 -1.68 -1.03
CA PHE A 12 12.55 -1.59 0.32
C PHE A 12 11.02 -1.54 0.32
N LEU A 13 10.43 -0.68 -0.50
CA LEU A 13 8.97 -0.58 -0.64
C LEU A 13 8.37 -1.88 -1.17
N GLY A 14 9.04 -2.54 -2.13
CA GLY A 14 8.64 -3.84 -2.66
C GLY A 14 8.62 -4.93 -1.59
N ILE A 15 9.69 -5.04 -0.79
CA ILE A 15 9.79 -6.00 0.32
C ILE A 15 8.65 -5.80 1.32
N ILE A 16 8.39 -4.55 1.74
CA ILE A 16 7.26 -4.25 2.63
C ILE A 16 5.93 -4.63 1.98
N GLY A 17 5.75 -4.34 0.70
CA GLY A 17 4.56 -4.70 -0.06
C GLY A 17 4.29 -6.21 -0.08
N VAL A 18 5.34 -7.02 -0.27
CA VAL A 18 5.26 -8.49 -0.21
C VAL A 18 4.84 -8.95 1.17
N PHE A 19 5.56 -8.56 2.23
CA PHE A 19 5.21 -8.94 3.60
C PHE A 19 3.81 -8.47 4.00
N SER A 20 3.41 -7.26 3.58
CA SER A 20 2.06 -6.73 3.79
C SER A 20 1.00 -7.60 3.10
N SER A 21 1.26 -8.07 1.88
CA SER A 21 0.30 -8.86 1.11
C SER A 21 0.15 -10.27 1.69
N PHE A 22 1.26 -10.93 2.02
CA PHE A 22 1.21 -12.23 2.69
C PHE A 22 0.63 -12.14 4.10
N GLY A 23 0.87 -11.05 4.83
CA GLY A 23 0.28 -10.83 6.15
C GLY A 23 -1.23 -10.78 6.13
N ILE A 24 -1.84 -10.00 5.22
CA ILE A 24 -3.31 -9.96 5.12
C ILE A 24 -3.88 -11.24 4.52
N LEU A 25 -3.15 -11.89 3.61
CA LEU A 25 -3.54 -13.20 3.07
C LEU A 25 -3.64 -14.23 4.20
N TYR A 26 -2.64 -14.28 5.08
CA TYR A 26 -2.66 -15.13 6.27
C TYR A 26 -3.82 -14.81 7.20
N ILE A 27 -4.12 -13.53 7.42
CA ILE A 27 -5.29 -13.12 8.20
C ILE A 27 -6.58 -13.64 7.55
N GLY A 28 -6.74 -13.48 6.23
CA GLY A 28 -7.92 -13.94 5.50
C GLY A 28 -8.08 -15.47 5.51
N THR A 29 -7.00 -16.21 5.29
CA THR A 29 -7.05 -17.67 5.14
C THR A 29 -7.04 -18.43 6.47
N VAL A 30 -6.15 -18.05 7.40
CA VAL A 30 -5.90 -18.83 8.63
C VAL A 30 -6.70 -18.29 9.81
N VAL A 31 -6.73 -16.97 9.99
CA VAL A 31 -7.35 -16.35 11.17
C VAL A 31 -8.87 -16.24 10.97
N LEU A 32 -9.29 -15.65 9.86
CA LEU A 32 -10.71 -15.42 9.55
C LEU A 32 -11.38 -16.60 8.84
N LYS A 33 -10.58 -17.54 8.29
CA LYS A 33 -11.06 -18.72 7.56
C LYS A 33 -12.13 -18.37 6.51
N LEU A 34 -11.86 -17.31 5.74
CA LEU A 34 -12.78 -16.83 4.73
C LEU A 34 -13.00 -17.88 3.65
N ASP A 35 -14.24 -17.97 3.17
CA ASP A 35 -14.57 -18.73 1.97
C ASP A 35 -13.69 -18.25 0.79
N PRO A 36 -13.19 -19.13 -0.09
CA PRO A 36 -12.31 -18.75 -1.19
C PRO A 36 -12.87 -17.64 -2.08
N LEU A 37 -14.19 -17.60 -2.28
CA LEU A 37 -14.86 -16.55 -3.06
C LEU A 37 -14.79 -15.20 -2.34
N VAL A 38 -15.07 -15.17 -1.03
CA VAL A 38 -14.95 -13.95 -0.22
C VAL A 38 -13.49 -13.49 -0.11
N LEU A 39 -12.55 -14.44 -0.02
CA LEU A 39 -11.12 -14.16 0.01
C LEU A 39 -10.65 -13.48 -1.29
N GLN A 40 -11.21 -13.84 -2.45
CA GLN A 40 -10.91 -13.18 -3.71
C GLN A 40 -11.21 -11.67 -3.65
N SER A 41 -12.40 -11.30 -3.18
CA SER A 41 -12.81 -9.89 -2.99
C SER A 41 -11.96 -9.17 -1.97
N PHE A 42 -11.62 -9.86 -0.88
CA PHE A 42 -10.80 -9.35 0.21
C PHE A 42 -9.37 -9.00 -0.27
N ILE A 43 -8.74 -9.90 -1.01
CA ILE A 43 -7.41 -9.69 -1.58
C ILE A 43 -7.43 -8.67 -2.71
N TYR A 44 -8.47 -8.68 -3.56
CA TYR A 44 -8.65 -7.66 -4.59
C TYR A 44 -8.70 -6.25 -3.97
N LEU A 45 -9.53 -6.04 -2.94
CA LEU A 45 -9.63 -4.73 -2.29
C LEU A 45 -8.28 -4.33 -1.68
N LYS A 46 -7.57 -5.26 -1.03
CA LYS A 46 -6.23 -4.99 -0.49
C LYS A 46 -5.29 -4.48 -1.56
N LEU A 47 -5.17 -5.21 -2.67
CA LEU A 47 -4.22 -4.88 -3.73
C LEU A 47 -4.57 -3.54 -4.36
N SER A 48 -5.87 -3.29 -4.58
CA SER A 48 -6.36 -2.00 -5.09
C SER A 48 -5.99 -0.83 -4.17
N VAL A 49 -6.36 -0.91 -2.89
CA VAL A 49 -6.12 0.17 -1.91
C VAL A 49 -4.63 0.38 -1.69
N ALA A 50 -3.88 -0.69 -1.43
CA ALA A 50 -2.45 -0.60 -1.13
C ALA A 50 -1.64 -0.08 -2.32
N GLY A 51 -1.97 -0.51 -3.55
CA GLY A 51 -1.31 -0.03 -4.76
C GLY A 51 -1.47 1.48 -4.94
N HIS A 52 -2.69 2.00 -4.79
CA HIS A 52 -2.95 3.42 -4.92
C HIS A 52 -2.33 4.25 -3.79
N LEU A 53 -2.36 3.75 -2.55
CA LEU A 53 -1.69 4.41 -1.42
C LEU A 53 -0.16 4.47 -1.61
N THR A 54 0.45 3.44 -2.19
CA THR A 54 1.89 3.40 -2.46
C THR A 54 2.34 4.53 -3.40
N VAL A 55 1.48 4.96 -4.34
CA VAL A 55 1.77 6.14 -5.19
C VAL A 55 1.98 7.40 -4.36
N PHE A 56 1.24 7.58 -3.26
CA PHE A 56 1.42 8.72 -2.36
C PHE A 56 2.73 8.64 -1.57
N VAL A 57 3.14 7.44 -1.16
CA VAL A 57 4.42 7.19 -0.48
C VAL A 57 5.60 7.47 -1.41
N ALA A 58 5.50 7.04 -2.67
CA ALA A 58 6.59 7.09 -3.64
C ALA A 58 6.82 8.47 -4.25
N ARG A 59 5.84 9.39 -4.23
CA ARG A 59 6.01 10.71 -4.86
C ARG A 59 7.00 11.62 -4.13
N THR A 60 7.19 11.44 -2.82
CA THR A 60 8.01 12.32 -1.97
C THR A 60 9.14 11.58 -1.28
N LYS A 61 10.30 12.24 -1.16
CA LYS A 61 11.42 11.77 -0.31
C LYS A 61 11.13 11.96 1.19
N GLY A 62 10.40 13.02 1.53
CA GLY A 62 9.88 13.28 2.88
C GLY A 62 8.57 12.52 3.15
N PRO A 63 7.88 12.80 4.25
CA PRO A 63 6.57 12.21 4.52
C PRO A 63 5.58 12.46 3.37
N PHE A 64 4.57 11.61 3.19
CA PHE A 64 3.66 11.70 2.05
C PHE A 64 2.90 13.04 1.98
N TRP A 65 2.71 13.71 3.13
CA TRP A 65 2.04 15.01 3.24
C TRP A 65 2.97 16.21 3.02
N SER A 66 4.29 16.02 2.90
CA SER A 66 5.23 17.13 2.75
C SER A 66 4.99 17.93 1.47
N VAL A 67 4.50 17.26 0.43
CA VAL A 67 4.09 17.88 -0.84
C VAL A 67 2.66 17.45 -1.14
N LYS A 68 1.77 18.44 -1.24
CA LYS A 68 0.36 18.21 -1.55
C LYS A 68 0.23 17.54 -2.92
N PRO A 69 -0.54 16.43 -3.04
CA PRO A 69 -0.80 15.82 -4.34
C PRO A 69 -1.59 16.78 -5.24
N ALA A 70 -1.41 16.64 -6.55
CA ALA A 70 -2.32 17.25 -7.51
C ALA A 70 -3.76 16.79 -7.23
N LYS A 71 -4.72 17.73 -7.29
CA LYS A 71 -6.13 17.44 -7.02
C LYS A 71 -6.65 16.31 -7.92
N ALA A 72 -6.22 16.28 -9.18
CA ALA A 72 -6.59 15.23 -10.13
C ALA A 72 -6.18 13.82 -9.64
N LEU A 73 -4.95 13.65 -9.16
CA LEU A 73 -4.48 12.38 -8.60
C LEU A 73 -5.29 11.96 -7.37
N LEU A 74 -5.55 12.92 -6.47
CA LEU A 74 -6.32 12.67 -5.26
C LEU A 74 -7.75 12.20 -5.59
N PHE A 75 -8.45 12.93 -6.45
CA PHE A 75 -9.82 12.57 -6.85
C PHE A 75 -9.87 11.25 -7.62
N ALA A 76 -8.91 11.00 -8.52
CA ALA A 76 -8.82 9.73 -9.23
C ALA A 76 -8.73 8.56 -8.24
N VAL A 77 -7.83 8.63 -7.25
CA VAL A 77 -7.70 7.57 -6.23
C VAL A 77 -8.96 7.45 -5.38
N ILE A 78 -9.53 8.55 -4.90
CA ILE A 78 -10.74 8.49 -4.06
C ILE A 78 -11.88 7.81 -4.83
N ILE A 79 -12.13 8.24 -6.07
CA ILE A 79 -13.22 7.70 -6.89
C ILE A 79 -12.97 6.22 -7.19
N THR A 80 -11.78 5.83 -7.64
CA THR A 80 -11.49 4.42 -7.97
C THR A 80 -11.58 3.52 -6.74
N GLN A 81 -11.14 3.98 -5.58
CA GLN A 81 -11.20 3.19 -4.35
C GLN A 81 -12.61 3.10 -3.77
N LEU A 82 -13.43 4.15 -3.90
CA LEU A 82 -14.85 4.07 -3.55
C LEU A 82 -15.56 3.05 -4.44
N ILE A 83 -15.33 3.08 -5.75
CA ILE A 83 -15.91 2.13 -6.70
C ILE A 83 -15.45 0.69 -6.35
N ALA A 84 -14.15 0.47 -6.15
CA ALA A 84 -13.64 -0.85 -5.77
C ALA A 84 -14.22 -1.36 -4.44
N THR A 85 -14.44 -0.47 -3.47
CA THR A 85 -15.07 -0.82 -2.19
C THR A 85 -16.54 -1.20 -2.40
N ILE A 86 -17.31 -0.44 -3.18
CA ILE A 86 -18.72 -0.74 -3.48
C ILE A 86 -18.85 -2.08 -4.22
N ILE A 87 -18.00 -2.32 -5.22
CA ILE A 87 -17.94 -3.57 -5.99
C ILE A 87 -17.76 -4.78 -5.06
N THR A 88 -16.79 -4.71 -4.14
CA THR A 88 -16.47 -5.84 -3.25
C THR A 88 -17.43 -6.00 -2.09
N VAL A 89 -17.98 -4.90 -1.56
CA VAL A 89 -18.93 -4.92 -0.45
C VAL A 89 -20.26 -5.52 -0.88
N TYR A 90 -20.82 -5.07 -2.02
CA TYR A 90 -22.13 -5.49 -2.50
C TYR A 90 -22.10 -6.67 -3.46
N GLY A 91 -20.91 -7.11 -3.86
CA GLY A 91 -20.74 -8.27 -4.72
C GLY A 91 -21.06 -8.02 -6.19
N ILE A 92 -20.72 -6.83 -6.70
CA ILE A 92 -20.86 -6.48 -8.12
C ILE A 92 -19.60 -7.00 -8.81
N LEU A 93 -19.69 -7.95 -9.74
CA LEU A 93 -18.57 -8.62 -10.44
C LEU A 93 -17.68 -9.54 -9.58
N LEU A 94 -17.63 -9.34 -8.27
CA LEU A 94 -16.89 -10.17 -7.32
C LEU A 94 -17.83 -10.67 -6.22
N PRO A 95 -17.50 -11.73 -5.47
CA PRO A 95 -18.31 -12.19 -4.35
C PRO A 95 -18.48 -11.12 -3.26
N ALA A 96 -19.67 -10.98 -2.69
CA ALA A 96 -19.92 -9.98 -1.65
C ALA A 96 -19.18 -10.35 -0.35
N MET A 97 -18.35 -9.42 0.17
CA MET A 97 -17.64 -9.60 1.44
C MET A 97 -18.19 -8.74 2.58
N GLY A 98 -19.03 -7.76 2.28
CA GLY A 98 -19.62 -6.85 3.27
C GLY A 98 -18.65 -5.78 3.83
N TRP A 99 -19.23 -4.82 4.56
CA TRP A 99 -18.50 -3.65 5.07
C TRP A 99 -17.48 -3.98 6.16
N GLY A 100 -17.75 -4.98 7.01
CA GLY A 100 -16.84 -5.34 8.11
C GLY A 100 -15.45 -5.74 7.60
N LEU A 101 -15.41 -6.61 6.58
CA LEU A 101 -14.17 -7.02 5.94
C LEU A 101 -13.52 -5.88 5.15
N ALA A 102 -14.32 -5.05 4.47
CA ALA A 102 -13.80 -3.88 3.76
C ALA A 102 -13.10 -2.88 4.69
N LEU A 103 -13.70 -2.57 5.84
CA LEU A 103 -13.10 -1.68 6.85
C LEU A 103 -11.82 -2.28 7.44
N LEU A 104 -11.76 -3.61 7.62
CA LEU A 104 -10.54 -4.29 8.05
C LEU A 104 -9.42 -4.11 7.02
N VAL A 105 -9.71 -4.33 5.72
CA VAL A 105 -8.74 -4.14 4.64
C VAL A 105 -8.23 -2.70 4.60
N TRP A 106 -9.13 -1.73 4.68
CA TRP A 106 -8.78 -0.31 4.71
C TRP A 106 -7.94 0.05 5.92
N GLY A 107 -8.32 -0.39 7.12
CA GLY A 107 -7.57 -0.16 8.36
C GLY A 107 -6.17 -0.75 8.28
N TYR A 108 -6.05 -1.99 7.81
CA TYR A 108 -4.76 -2.65 7.58
C TYR A 108 -3.91 -1.90 6.56
N ALA A 109 -4.49 -1.49 5.43
CA ALA A 109 -3.78 -0.78 4.38
C ALA A 109 -3.31 0.61 4.84
N PHE A 110 -4.15 1.37 5.56
CA PHE A 110 -3.77 2.67 6.11
C PHE A 110 -2.70 2.56 7.19
N ALA A 111 -2.84 1.61 8.12
CA ALA A 111 -1.84 1.39 9.16
C ALA A 111 -0.45 1.12 8.54
N LEU A 112 -0.39 0.20 7.58
CA LEU A 112 0.87 -0.10 6.90
C LEU A 112 1.35 1.02 5.99
N PHE A 113 0.46 1.77 5.34
CA PHE A 113 0.83 2.95 4.57
C PHE A 113 1.58 3.98 5.44
N VAL A 114 1.06 4.27 6.64
CA VAL A 114 1.71 5.20 7.59
C VAL A 114 3.06 4.65 8.06
N VAL A 115 3.12 3.38 8.47
CA VAL A 115 4.38 2.73 8.90
C VAL A 115 5.42 2.76 7.78
N THR A 116 5.01 2.43 6.56
CA THR A 116 5.89 2.40 5.37
C THR A 116 6.41 3.79 5.04
N ASP A 117 5.57 4.83 5.11
CA ASP A 117 5.98 6.19 4.82
C ASP A 117 7.07 6.69 5.80
N PHE A 118 6.88 6.45 7.10
CA PHE A 118 7.89 6.79 8.10
C PHE A 118 9.19 6.01 7.90
N ALA A 119 9.10 4.70 7.68
CA ALA A 119 10.27 3.85 7.49
C ALA A 119 11.05 4.25 6.22
N LYS A 120 10.34 4.57 5.13
CA LYS A 120 10.91 5.13 3.90
C LYS A 120 11.67 6.43 4.16
N VAL A 121 11.09 7.38 4.90
CA VAL A 121 11.77 8.65 5.23
C VAL A 121 13.05 8.39 6.01
N ARG A 122 13.03 7.44 6.96
CA ARG A 122 14.24 7.06 7.70
C ARG A 122 15.30 6.46 6.79
N LEU A 123 14.90 5.60 5.85
CA LEU A 123 15.79 5.00 4.86
C LEU A 123 16.40 6.05 3.93
N TYR A 124 15.61 7.02 3.44
CA TYR A 124 16.15 8.14 2.67
C TYR A 124 17.24 8.90 3.42
N ARG A 125 17.03 9.20 4.72
CA ARG A 125 18.06 9.88 5.53
C ARG A 125 19.34 9.06 5.69
N LEU A 126 19.22 7.72 5.79
CA LEU A 126 20.38 6.85 5.88
C LEU A 126 21.15 6.78 4.56
N LEU A 127 20.42 6.72 3.43
CA LEU A 127 21.02 6.68 2.10
C LEU A 127 21.66 8.02 1.71
N ASP A 128 21.01 9.16 1.99
CA ASP A 128 21.54 10.50 1.73
C ASP A 128 22.76 10.83 2.61
N HIS A 129 22.86 10.30 3.83
CA HIS A 129 24.06 10.42 4.69
C HIS A 129 25.14 9.36 4.39
N SER A 130 24.82 8.35 3.60
CA SER A 130 25.81 7.40 3.10
C SER A 130 26.57 7.99 1.91
N GLY A 131 27.39 9.01 2.19
CA GLY A 131 28.57 9.33 1.39
C GLY A 131 29.60 8.20 1.45
N MET A 132 29.19 6.95 1.24
CA MET A 132 30.08 5.81 1.05
C MET A 132 30.78 6.00 -0.29
N LYS A 133 31.88 6.76 -0.25
CA LYS A 133 32.96 6.64 -1.22
C LYS A 133 33.41 5.18 -1.17
N PHE A 134 32.95 4.36 -2.12
CA PHE A 134 33.65 3.13 -2.45
C PHE A 134 35.04 3.55 -2.92
N LYS A 135 36.00 3.50 -1.99
CA LYS A 135 37.41 3.69 -2.29
C LYS A 135 37.78 2.56 -3.24
N ARG A 136 38.08 2.91 -4.49
CA ARG A 136 38.76 2.03 -5.42
C ARG A 136 40.24 2.03 -5.10
#